data_AF-A0A2M7AHJ3-F1
#
_entry.id   AF-A0A2M7AHJ3-F1
#
_cell.length_a   1.000
_cell.length_b   1.000
_cell.length_c   1.000
_cell.angle_alpha   90.00
_cell.angle_beta   90.00
_cell.angle_gamma   90.00
#
_symmetry.space_group_name_H-M   'P 1'
#
loop_
_entity.id
_entity.type
_entity.pdbx_description
1 polymer ?
#
loop_
_entity_poly.entity_id
_entity_poly.type
_entity_poly.pdbx_seq_one_letter_code
_entity_poly.pdbx_strand_id
1 'polypeptide(L)'
;MSIAVSIPKPAELSVKLEFRSEVNITPFAAKQRVDDYLLNEVGNLLHADEPELFMDAEGIFWRTPVAYSVPSRGRLGTVGVLLVDVQTGRIHRSETESQEMLRNVETLSRASSSEAG
;
A
#
# COMPACT_ATOMS: atom_id res chain seq x y z
N MET A 1 -6.29 10.95 13.98
CA MET A 1 -7.39 11.29 14.92
C MET A 1 -7.38 10.30 16.08
N SER A 2 -7.14 10.73 17.32
CA SER A 2 -7.27 9.88 18.51
C SER A 2 -8.57 10.20 19.25
N ILE A 3 -9.32 9.18 19.66
CA ILE A 3 -10.50 9.33 20.51
C ILE A 3 -10.12 8.80 21.90
N ALA A 4 -9.93 9.70 22.86
CA ALA A 4 -9.71 9.32 24.25
C ALA A 4 -11.07 9.23 24.98
N VAL A 5 -11.42 8.04 25.45
CA VAL A 5 -12.62 7.81 26.28
C VAL A 5 -12.17 7.46 27.68
N SER A 6 -12.49 8.31 28.66
CA SER A 6 -12.30 8.00 30.08
C SER A 6 -13.51 7.22 30.58
N ILE A 7 -13.30 5.96 30.99
CA ILE A 7 -14.33 5.12 31.62
C ILE A 7 -14.05 5.12 33.13
N PRO A 8 -14.81 5.85 33.95
CA PRO A 8 -14.68 5.74 35.40
C PRO A 8 -15.49 4.54 35.90
N LYS A 9 -14.83 3.68 36.69
CA LYS A 9 -15.34 2.41 37.28
C LYS A 9 -15.54 1.28 36.25
N PRO A 10 -15.63 0.01 36.69
CA PRO A 10 -16.04 -1.09 35.81
C PRO A 10 -17.43 -0.79 35.25
N ALA A 11 -17.49 -0.52 33.95
CA ALA A 11 -18.71 -0.19 33.22
C ALA A 11 -18.66 -0.84 31.84
N GLU A 12 -19.83 -1.17 31.30
CA GLU A 12 -19.96 -1.63 29.92
C GLU A 12 -19.82 -0.42 28.97
N LEU A 13 -18.87 -0.50 28.04
CA LEU A 13 -18.66 0.52 27.01
C LEU A 13 -19.15 -0.01 25.67
N SER A 14 -20.14 0.66 25.08
CA SER A 14 -20.57 0.46 23.71
C SER A 14 -20.15 1.67 22.87
N VAL A 15 -19.39 1.45 21.80
CA VAL A 15 -18.92 2.48 20.87
C VAL A 15 -19.46 2.19 19.48
N LYS A 16 -20.17 3.16 18.89
CA LYS A 16 -20.57 3.15 17.49
C LYS A 16 -19.81 4.24 16.75
N LEU A 17 -19.05 3.86 15.74
CA LEU A 17 -18.31 4.78 14.87
C LEU A 17 -18.97 4.77 13.50
N GLU A 18 -19.29 5.97 13.00
CA GLU A 18 -19.78 6.18 11.65
C GLU A 18 -18.89 7.22 10.98
N PHE A 19 -18.26 6.82 9.88
CA PHE A 19 -17.42 7.70 9.09
C PHE A 19 -18.06 7.89 7.72
N ARG A 20 -18.13 9.15 7.29
CA ARG A 20 -18.58 9.52 5.95
C ARG A 20 -17.52 10.37 5.31
N SER A 21 -17.04 9.92 4.16
CA SER A 21 -16.15 10.67 3.29
C SER A 21 -16.57 10.41 1.86
N GLU A 22 -16.39 11.40 0.99
CA GLU A 22 -16.41 11.15 -0.44
C GLU A 22 -15.21 10.26 -0.80
N VAL A 23 -15.36 9.40 -1.81
CA VAL A 23 -14.28 8.56 -2.33
C VAL A 23 -14.30 8.78 -3.84
N ASN A 24 -13.45 9.70 -4.28
CA ASN A 24 -13.44 10.15 -5.68
C ASN A 24 -12.54 9.28 -6.55
N ILE A 25 -11.57 8.61 -5.94
CA ILE A 25 -10.67 7.66 -6.59
C ILE A 25 -11.16 6.26 -6.28
N THR A 26 -11.37 5.44 -7.31
CA THR A 26 -11.72 4.03 -7.15
C THR A 26 -10.45 3.20 -6.87
N PRO A 27 -10.58 1.97 -6.31
CA PRO A 27 -9.43 1.06 -6.18
C PRO A 27 -8.72 0.85 -7.51
N PHE A 28 -9.49 0.63 -8.58
CA PHE A 28 -8.93 0.44 -9.93
C PHE A 28 -8.11 1.67 -10.38
N ALA A 29 -8.63 2.88 -10.21
CA ALA A 29 -7.90 4.10 -10.57
C ALA A 29 -6.64 4.31 -9.72
N ALA A 30 -6.68 3.95 -8.43
CA ALA A 30 -5.50 3.97 -7.57
C ALA A 30 -4.44 2.98 -8.05
N LYS A 31 -4.84 1.74 -8.38
CA LYS A 31 -3.96 0.72 -8.94
C LYS A 31 -3.27 1.21 -10.22
N GLN A 32 -4.03 1.76 -11.17
CA GLN A 32 -3.50 2.28 -12.43
C GLN A 32 -2.45 3.38 -12.20
N ARG A 33 -2.73 4.32 -11.28
CA ARG A 33 -1.76 5.38 -10.94
C ARG A 33 -0.48 4.83 -10.35
N VAL A 34 -0.58 3.81 -9.51
CA VAL A 34 0.60 3.16 -8.93
C VAL A 34 1.38 2.41 -10.01
N ASP A 35 0.70 1.67 -10.89
CA ASP A 35 1.35 1.01 -12.04
C ASP A 35 2.11 2.03 -12.92
N ASP A 36 1.47 3.15 -13.25
CA ASP A 36 2.09 4.23 -14.03
C ASP A 36 3.31 4.83 -13.32
N TYR A 37 3.22 5.04 -12.00
CA TYR A 37 4.37 5.52 -11.22
C TYR A 37 5.53 4.53 -11.24
N LEU A 38 5.26 3.27 -10.94
CA LEU A 38 6.28 2.23 -10.87
C LEU A 38 6.99 2.08 -12.21
N LEU A 39 6.24 2.05 -13.31
CA LEU A 39 6.79 1.91 -14.65
C LEU A 39 7.71 3.07 -15.03
N ASN A 40 7.33 4.31 -14.69
CA ASN A 40 8.06 5.50 -15.13
C ASN A 40 9.24 5.88 -14.21
N GLU A 41 9.16 5.57 -12.92
CA GLU A 41 10.08 6.14 -11.92
C GLU A 41 10.87 5.09 -11.14
N VAL A 42 10.43 3.82 -11.09
CA VAL A 42 11.03 2.81 -10.21
C VAL A 42 11.58 1.61 -10.98
N GLY A 43 10.75 0.94 -11.78
CA GLY A 43 11.17 -0.22 -12.56
C GLY A 43 10.01 -1.00 -13.15
N ASN A 44 10.24 -1.58 -14.33
CA ASN A 44 9.23 -2.27 -15.14
C ASN A 44 8.87 -3.70 -14.67
N LEU A 45 9.54 -4.22 -13.64
CA LEU A 45 9.23 -5.52 -13.03
C LEU A 45 8.33 -5.40 -11.81
N LEU A 46 7.94 -4.17 -11.46
CA LEU A 46 7.05 -3.85 -10.37
C LEU A 46 5.66 -3.53 -10.89
N HIS A 47 4.64 -3.95 -10.15
CA HIS A 47 3.25 -3.57 -10.42
C HIS A 47 2.44 -3.52 -9.13
N ALA A 48 1.35 -2.77 -9.16
CA ALA A 48 0.38 -2.71 -8.09
C ALA A 48 -0.46 -4.01 -8.01
N ASP A 49 -0.68 -4.51 -6.80
CA ASP A 49 -1.74 -5.48 -6.49
C ASP A 49 -3.07 -4.76 -6.18
N GLU A 50 -4.08 -5.52 -5.77
CA GLU A 50 -5.40 -5.01 -5.39
C GLU A 50 -5.29 -4.03 -4.20
N PRO A 51 -5.80 -2.79 -4.35
CA PRO A 51 -5.80 -1.83 -3.26
C PRO A 51 -6.90 -2.12 -2.23
N GLU A 52 -6.59 -1.84 -0.97
CA GLU A 52 -7.55 -1.90 0.14
C GLU A 52 -7.76 -0.52 0.77
N LEU A 53 -8.97 -0.27 1.28
CA LEU A 53 -9.26 1.00 1.96
C LEU A 53 -8.53 1.01 3.31
N PHE A 54 -7.71 2.04 3.51
CA PHE A 54 -6.89 2.21 4.69
C PHE A 54 -7.15 3.58 5.30
N MET A 55 -7.26 3.65 6.62
CA MET A 55 -7.49 4.89 7.34
C MET A 55 -6.49 4.97 8.50
N ASP A 56 -5.82 6.10 8.60
CA ASP A 56 -4.90 6.39 9.71
C ASP A 56 -5.14 7.79 10.29
N ALA A 57 -4.15 8.34 10.99
CA ALA A 57 -4.26 9.64 11.59
C ALA A 57 -4.24 10.81 10.59
N GLU A 58 -3.68 10.61 9.40
CA GLU A 58 -3.46 11.62 8.36
C GLU A 58 -4.58 11.64 7.32
N GLY A 59 -5.28 10.52 7.10
CA GLY A 59 -6.39 10.50 6.17
C GLY A 59 -6.94 9.12 5.82
N ILE A 60 -7.61 9.08 4.66
CA ILE A 60 -8.15 7.87 4.05
C ILE A 60 -7.41 7.65 2.74
N PHE A 61 -6.90 6.44 2.56
CA PHE A 61 -6.04 6.07 1.44
C PHE A 61 -6.49 4.74 0.84
N TRP A 62 -6.17 4.56 -0.44
CA TRP A 62 -6.00 3.22 -1.01
C TRP A 62 -4.60 2.75 -0.70
N ARG A 63 -4.50 1.76 0.19
CA ARG A 63 -3.26 1.05 0.46
C ARG A 63 -3.03 0.04 -0.65
N THR A 64 -2.07 0.33 -1.50
CA THR A 64 -1.80 -0.42 -2.73
C THR A 64 -0.49 -1.20 -2.58
N PRO A 65 -0.52 -2.53 -2.43
CA PRO A 65 0.70 -3.33 -2.37
C PRO A 65 1.44 -3.30 -3.70
N VAL A 66 2.76 -3.31 -3.66
CA VAL A 66 3.62 -3.36 -4.84
C VAL A 66 4.24 -4.75 -4.93
N ALA A 67 3.92 -5.49 -5.99
CA ALA A 67 4.47 -6.79 -6.28
C ALA A 67 5.68 -6.70 -7.21
N TYR A 68 6.65 -7.59 -6.98
CA TYR A 68 7.76 -7.86 -7.88
C TYR A 68 7.51 -9.17 -8.63
N SER A 69 7.61 -9.12 -9.95
CA SER A 69 7.43 -10.28 -10.82
C SER A 69 8.48 -10.32 -11.92
N VAL A 70 8.97 -11.51 -12.22
CA VAL A 70 9.95 -11.75 -13.29
C VAL A 70 9.30 -12.62 -14.37
N PRO A 71 9.47 -12.31 -15.67
CA PRO A 71 8.82 -13.05 -16.74
C PRO A 71 9.03 -14.57 -16.69
N SER A 72 10.21 -15.03 -16.26
CA SER A 72 10.55 -16.45 -16.21
C SER A 72 10.02 -17.18 -14.97
N ARG A 73 9.65 -16.46 -13.89
CA ARG A 73 9.28 -17.05 -12.60
C ARG A 73 7.89 -16.63 -12.11
N GLY A 74 7.25 -15.68 -12.80
CA GLY A 74 6.02 -15.06 -12.34
C GLY A 74 6.27 -14.18 -11.12
N ARG A 75 5.27 -14.13 -10.23
CA ARG A 75 5.29 -13.28 -9.05
C ARG A 75 6.20 -13.84 -7.96
N LEU A 76 7.15 -13.04 -7.51
CA LEU A 76 8.09 -13.41 -6.45
C LEU A 76 7.68 -12.89 -5.07
N GLY A 77 6.86 -11.84 -5.00
CA GLY A 77 6.29 -11.37 -3.74
C GLY A 77 6.03 -9.86 -3.71
N THR A 78 5.55 -9.37 -2.56
CA THR A 78 5.33 -7.95 -2.30
C THR A 78 6.64 -7.31 -1.81
N VAL A 79 7.01 -6.18 -2.40
CA VAL A 79 8.24 -5.43 -2.07
C VAL A 79 7.97 -4.11 -1.34
N GLY A 80 6.73 -3.66 -1.31
CA GLY A 80 6.36 -2.44 -0.63
C GLY A 80 4.88 -2.15 -0.73
N VAL A 81 4.50 -0.97 -0.27
CA VAL A 81 3.13 -0.47 -0.26
C VAL A 81 3.18 1.01 -0.58
N LEU A 82 2.24 1.47 -1.40
CA LEU A 82 2.05 2.89 -1.70
C LEU A 82 0.64 3.30 -1.27
N LEU A 83 0.54 4.46 -0.64
CA LEU A 83 -0.74 5.03 -0.23
C LEU A 83 -1.20 6.03 -1.29
N VAL A 84 -2.43 5.85 -1.78
CA VAL A 84 -3.05 6.78 -2.73
C VAL A 84 -4.21 7.48 -2.05
N ASP A 85 -4.15 8.81 -1.99
CA ASP A 85 -5.21 9.62 -1.40
C ASP A 85 -6.55 9.40 -2.14
N VAL A 86 -7.61 9.06 -1.40
CA VAL A 86 -8.91 8.67 -1.99
C VAL A 86 -9.66 9.84 -2.63
N GLN A 87 -9.24 11.08 -2.39
CA GLN A 87 -9.87 12.29 -2.95
C GLN A 87 -9.16 12.76 -4.22
N THR A 88 -7.82 12.82 -4.16
CA THR A 88 -6.98 13.48 -5.15
C THR A 88 -6.26 12.49 -6.07
N GLY A 89 -6.12 11.24 -5.62
CA GLY A 89 -5.34 10.21 -6.28
C GLY A 89 -3.84 10.47 -6.19
N ARG A 90 -3.39 11.37 -5.31
CA ARG A 90 -1.97 11.62 -5.09
C ARG A 90 -1.36 10.40 -4.41
N ILE A 91 -0.24 9.93 -4.96
CA ILE A 91 0.57 8.88 -4.33
C ILE A 91 1.43 9.55 -3.24
N HIS A 92 1.29 9.08 -2.01
CA HIS A 92 2.21 9.40 -0.93
C HIS A 92 3.42 8.50 -1.09
N ARG A 93 4.56 9.12 -1.38
CA ARG A 93 5.83 8.45 -1.62
C ARG A 93 6.97 9.29 -1.07
N SER A 94 8.00 8.61 -0.64
CA SER A 94 9.29 9.17 -0.28
C SER A 94 10.41 8.46 -1.04
N GLU A 95 11.55 9.12 -1.15
CA GLU A 95 12.76 8.52 -1.71
C GLU A 95 13.18 7.28 -0.89
N THR A 96 13.03 7.34 0.44
CA THR A 96 13.33 6.23 1.34
C THR A 96 12.50 4.98 1.02
N GLU A 97 11.18 5.12 0.84
CA GLU A 97 10.30 3.99 0.49
C GLU A 97 10.67 3.38 -0.86
N SER A 98 11.07 4.22 -1.83
CA SER A 98 11.50 3.73 -3.15
C SER A 98 12.77 2.89 -3.05
N GLN A 99 13.75 3.34 -2.26
CA GLN A 99 14.96 2.57 -2.00
C GLN A 99 14.70 1.29 -1.20
N GLU A 100 13.75 1.30 -0.27
CA GLU A 100 13.32 0.09 0.45
C GLU A 100 12.71 -0.95 -0.48
N MET A 101 11.86 -0.53 -1.41
CA MET A 101 11.31 -1.44 -2.44
C MET A 101 12.41 -2.08 -3.26
N LEU A 102 13.42 -1.31 -3.70
CA LEU A 102 14.55 -1.85 -4.46
C LEU A 102 15.39 -2.84 -3.63
N ARG A 103 15.62 -2.57 -2.34
CA ARG A 103 16.29 -3.53 -1.44
C ARG A 103 15.48 -4.82 -1.27
N ASN A 104 14.15 -4.74 -1.21
CA ASN A 104 13.28 -5.89 -1.12
C ASN A 104 13.27 -6.71 -2.42
N VAL A 105 13.35 -6.05 -3.59
CA VAL A 105 13.55 -6.72 -4.88
C VAL A 105 14.82 -7.56 -4.88
N GLU A 106 15.95 -7.00 -4.43
CA GLU A 106 17.21 -7.75 -4.36
C GLU A 106 17.11 -8.98 -3.45
N THR A 107 16.47 -8.82 -2.30
CA THR A 107 16.24 -9.90 -1.33
C THR A 107 15.42 -11.04 -1.95
N LEU A 108 14.28 -10.73 -2.58
CA LEU A 108 13.43 -11.72 -3.23
C LEU A 108 14.10 -12.38 -4.44
N SER A 109 14.90 -11.61 -5.21
CA SER A 109 15.65 -12.13 -6.36
C SER A 109 16.70 -13.16 -5.94
N ARG A 110 17.44 -12.90 -4.84
CA ARG A 110 18.43 -13.84 -4.28
C ARG A 110 17.74 -15.10 -3.74
N ALA A 111 16.66 -14.94 -2.96
CA ALA A 111 15.92 -16.06 -2.40
C ALA A 111 15.40 -17.01 -3.49
N SER A 112 14.76 -16.47 -4.53
CA SER A 112 14.21 -17.26 -5.65
C SER A 112 15.27 -17.95 -6.51
N SER A 113 16.52 -17.48 -6.49
CA SER A 113 17.62 -18.10 -7.23
C SER A 113 18.26 -19.26 -6.46
N SER A 114 18.13 -19.29 -5.13
CA SER A 114 18.61 -20.39 -4.28
C SER A 114 17.67 -21.60 -4.28
N GLU A 115 16.39 -21.44 -4.59
CA GLU A 115 15.41 -22.54 -4.66
C GLU A 115 15.43 -23.28 -6.00
N ALA A 116 16.07 -22.71 -7.03
CA ALA A 116 16.12 -23.27 -8.38
C ALA A 116 17.39 -24.09 -8.68
N GLY A 117 18.30 -24.25 -7.72
CA GLY A 117 19.56 -25.02 -7.83
C GLY A 117 19.58 -26.20 -6.88
#